data_AF-A0A1C5PIE4-F1
#
_entry.id   AF-A0A1C5PIE4-F1
#
_cell.length_a   1.000
_cell.length_b   1.000
_cell.length_c   1.000
_cell.angle_alpha   90.00
_cell.angle_beta   90.00
_cell.angle_gamma   90.00
#
_symmetry.space_group_name_H-M   'P 1'
#
loop_
_entity.id
_entity.type
_entity.pdbx_description
1 polymer ?
#
loop_
_entity_poly.entity_id
_entity_poly.type
_entity_poly.pdbx_seq_one_letter_code
_entity_poly.pdbx_strand_id
1 'polypeptide(L)'
;MKWAEFASLLSGLGPDTALGRIAAIRTENDKNILENFTPEQHRIRNEWRSRRAKQIAATADKTQVKAQIDAIKMGFLSMEGLGPR
;
A
#
# COMPACT_ATOMS: atom_id res chain seq x y z
N MET A 1 32.36 3.75 3.73
CA MET A 1 31.52 4.93 3.41
C MET A 1 31.84 6.02 4.41
N LYS A 2 32.14 7.25 3.96
CA LYS A 2 32.46 8.36 4.87
C LYS A 2 31.17 9.02 5.35
N TRP A 3 31.16 9.50 6.60
CA TRP A 3 29.99 10.16 7.21
C TRP A 3 29.42 11.30 6.34
N ALA A 4 30.29 12.08 5.70
CA ALA A 4 29.89 13.17 4.81
C ALA A 4 29.11 12.69 3.57
N GLU A 5 29.47 11.53 3.00
CA GLU A 5 28.76 10.96 1.85
C GLU A 5 27.37 10.47 2.27
N PHE A 6 27.27 9.86 3.46
CA PHE A 6 25.98 9.46 4.03
C PHE A 6 25.07 10.66 4.29
N ALA A 7 25.59 11.71 4.95
CA ALA A 7 24.85 12.92 5.25
C ALA A 7 24.36 13.62 3.97
N SER A 8 25.18 13.64 2.93
CA SER A 8 24.80 14.19 1.62
C SER A 8 23.64 13.41 0.97
N LEU A 9 23.69 12.07 0.98
CA LEU A 9 22.59 11.24 0.48
C LEU A 9 21.30 11.42 1.29
N LEU A 10 21.42 11.57 2.61
CA LEU A 10 20.29 11.75 3.52
C LEU A 10 19.57 13.09 3.28
N SER A 11 20.30 14.14 2.88
CA SER A 11 19.73 15.45 2.57
C SER A 11 18.63 15.40 1.50
N GLY A 12 18.72 14.45 0.56
CA GLY A 12 17.71 14.23 -0.49
C GLY A 12 16.40 13.64 0.01
N LEU A 13 16.37 13.06 1.23
CA LEU A 13 15.20 12.46 1.87
C LEU A 13 14.53 13.39 2.88
N GLY A 14 14.99 14.65 3.00
CA GLY A 14 14.38 15.62 3.89
C GLY A 14 12.88 15.83 3.60
N PRO A 15 12.09 16.25 4.62
CA PRO A 15 10.64 16.44 4.48
C PRO A 15 10.26 17.49 3.42
N ASP A 16 11.17 18.44 3.17
CA ASP A 16 10.98 19.52 2.20
C ASP A 16 11.41 19.17 0.77
N THR A 17 11.93 17.96 0.54
CA THR A 17 12.30 17.52 -0.80
C THR A 17 11.10 16.89 -1.51
N ALA A 18 11.13 16.91 -2.85
CA ALA A 18 10.10 16.24 -3.65
C ALA A 18 10.03 14.74 -3.33
N LEU A 19 11.17 14.09 -3.09
CA LEU A 19 11.24 12.67 -2.75
C LEU A 19 10.68 12.39 -1.35
N GLY A 20 11.04 13.21 -0.35
CA GLY A 20 10.52 13.10 1.01
C GLY A 20 9.01 13.26 1.06
N ARG A 21 8.46 14.25 0.34
CA ARG A 21 7.00 14.43 0.21
C ARG A 21 6.30 13.22 -0.43
N ILE A 22 6.85 12.66 -1.52
CA ILE A 22 6.28 11.46 -2.15
C ILE A 22 6.35 10.25 -1.21
N ALA A 23 7.45 10.07 -0.49
CA ALA A 23 7.62 9.00 0.47
C ALA A 23 6.61 9.12 1.62
N ALA A 24 6.41 10.33 2.17
CA ALA A 24 5.41 10.61 3.19
C ALA A 24 3.99 10.22 2.72
N ILE A 25 3.57 10.69 1.53
CA ILE A 25 2.25 10.35 0.96
C ILE A 25 2.06 8.83 0.83
N ARG A 26 3.10 8.10 0.41
CA ARG A 26 3.02 6.65 0.16
C ARG A 26 3.02 5.81 1.43
N THR A 27 3.61 6.33 2.51
CA THR A 27 3.77 5.61 3.78
C THR A 27 2.71 5.95 4.81
N GLU A 28 1.89 6.98 4.55
CA GLU A 28 0.84 7.45 5.46
C GLU A 28 -0.27 6.41 5.73
N ASN A 29 -0.60 6.28 7.03
CA ASN A 29 -1.60 5.37 7.58
C ASN A 29 -2.53 6.02 8.63
N ASP A 30 -2.23 7.22 9.11
CA ASP A 30 -3.12 7.95 10.03
C ASP A 30 -4.40 8.37 9.30
N LYS A 31 -5.56 7.98 9.84
CA LYS A 31 -6.86 8.25 9.23
C LYS A 31 -7.16 9.74 9.14
N ASN A 32 -6.83 10.51 10.18
CA ASN A 32 -7.09 11.95 10.21
C ASN A 32 -6.28 12.66 9.11
N ILE A 33 -5.05 12.20 8.87
CA ILE A 33 -4.20 12.75 7.81
C ILE A 33 -4.75 12.35 6.44
N LEU A 34 -5.12 11.08 6.26
CA LEU A 34 -5.65 10.56 5.00
C LEU A 34 -6.98 11.21 4.59
N GLU A 35 -7.83 11.59 5.54
CA GLU A 35 -9.10 12.30 5.28
C GLU A 35 -8.87 13.71 4.71
N ASN A 36 -7.73 14.32 5.04
CA ASN A 36 -7.36 15.66 4.60
C ASN A 36 -6.46 15.66 3.35
N PHE A 37 -6.25 14.50 2.71
CA PHE A 37 -5.45 14.42 1.50
C PHE A 37 -6.13 15.14 0.33
N THR A 38 -5.31 15.82 -0.48
CA THR A 38 -5.77 16.36 -1.76
C THR A 38 -6.06 15.22 -2.75
N PRO A 39 -6.86 15.46 -3.81
CA PRO A 39 -7.09 14.47 -4.86
C PRO A 39 -5.80 13.91 -5.47
N GLU A 40 -4.78 14.76 -5.65
CA GLU A 40 -3.48 14.35 -6.17
C GLU A 40 -2.70 13.46 -5.20
N GLN A 41 -2.75 13.74 -3.89
CA GLN A 41 -2.12 12.89 -2.88
C GLN A 41 -2.79 11.51 -2.84
N HIS A 42 -4.11 11.45 -2.92
CA HIS A 42 -4.84 10.19 -3.07
C HIS A 42 -4.43 9.44 -4.34
N ARG A 43 -4.31 10.13 -5.49
CA ARG A 43 -3.87 9.52 -6.75
C ARG A 43 -2.47 8.89 -6.61
N ILE A 44 -1.50 9.64 -6.11
CA ILE A 44 -0.12 9.15 -5.90
C ILE A 44 -0.10 7.90 -5.01
N ARG A 45 -0.84 7.93 -3.90
CA ARG A 45 -0.91 6.81 -2.96
C ARG A 45 -1.60 5.59 -3.57
N ASN A 46 -2.73 5.78 -4.25
CA ASN A 46 -3.50 4.69 -4.84
C ASN A 46 -2.74 4.01 -5.98
N GLU A 47 -2.05 4.78 -6.84
CA GLU A 47 -1.17 4.22 -7.87
C GLU A 47 -0.05 3.38 -7.26
N TRP A 48 0.59 3.88 -6.19
CA TRP A 48 1.63 3.13 -5.49
C TRP A 48 1.11 1.82 -4.92
N ARG A 49 -0.04 1.83 -4.22
CA ARG A 49 -0.64 0.63 -3.63
C ARG A 49 -1.06 -0.37 -4.71
N SER A 50 -1.60 0.09 -5.83
CA SER A 50 -1.94 -0.77 -6.97
C SER A 50 -0.71 -1.45 -7.56
N ARG A 51 0.39 -0.72 -7.77
CA ARG A 51 1.67 -1.28 -8.21
C ARG A 51 2.20 -2.31 -7.21
N ARG A 52 2.15 -2.00 -5.92
CA ARG A 52 2.61 -2.90 -4.85
C ARG A 52 1.77 -4.18 -4.79
N ALA A 53 0.45 -4.08 -4.93
CA ALA A 53 -0.44 -5.24 -4.96
C ALA A 53 -0.11 -6.17 -6.13
N LYS A 54 0.15 -5.62 -7.33
CA LYS A 54 0.57 -6.41 -8.50
C LYS A 54 1.90 -7.13 -8.27
N GLN A 55 2.88 -6.46 -7.65
CA GLN A 55 4.17 -7.09 -7.31
C GLN A 55 4.00 -8.24 -6.33
N ILE A 56 3.20 -8.03 -5.27
CA ILE A 56 2.92 -9.08 -4.28
C ILE A 56 2.21 -10.25 -4.96
N ALA A 57 1.21 -9.99 -5.81
CA ALA A 57 0.49 -11.03 -6.55
C ALA A 57 1.40 -11.82 -7.50
N ALA A 58 2.43 -11.20 -8.08
CA ALA A 58 3.38 -11.88 -8.95
C ALA A 58 4.28 -12.87 -8.19
N THR A 59 4.58 -12.59 -6.91
CA THR A 59 5.40 -13.45 -6.05
C THR A 59 4.59 -14.33 -5.11
N ALA A 60 3.27 -14.12 -5.04
CA ALA A 60 2.41 -14.85 -4.14
C ALA A 60 2.17 -16.27 -4.65
N ASP A 61 2.12 -17.21 -3.71
CA ASP A 61 1.69 -18.56 -3.98
C ASP A 61 0.22 -18.55 -4.41
N LYS A 62 -0.02 -18.84 -5.68
CA LYS A 62 -1.34 -18.84 -6.31
C LYS A 62 -2.32 -19.75 -5.59
N THR A 63 -1.84 -20.82 -4.94
CA THR A 63 -2.70 -21.74 -4.18
C THR A 63 -3.23 -21.11 -2.90
N GLN A 64 -2.37 -20.44 -2.12
CA GLN A 64 -2.79 -19.68 -0.94
C GLN A 64 -3.71 -18.52 -1.29
N VAL A 65 -3.41 -17.77 -2.36
CA VAL A 65 -4.26 -16.66 -2.80
C VAL A 65 -5.64 -17.17 -3.21
N LYS A 66 -5.72 -18.27 -3.96
CA LYS A 66 -6.99 -18.89 -4.33
C LYS A 66 -7.77 -19.35 -3.10
N ALA A 67 -7.12 -20.00 -2.14
CA ALA A 67 -7.77 -20.44 -0.90
C ALA A 67 -8.36 -19.26 -0.11
N GLN A 68 -7.66 -18.13 -0.03
CA GLN A 68 -8.17 -16.92 0.62
C GLN A 68 -9.38 -16.32 -0.12
N ILE A 69 -9.33 -16.26 -1.46
CA ILE A 69 -10.47 -15.78 -2.26
C ILE A 69 -11.69 -16.68 -2.08
N ASP A 70 -11.49 -18.00 -2.09
CA ASP A 70 -12.57 -18.96 -1.92
C ASP A 70 -13.18 -18.84 -0.51
N ALA A 71 -12.37 -18.66 0.54
CA ALA A 71 -12.86 -18.38 1.89
C ALA A 71 -13.71 -17.10 1.96
N ILE A 72 -13.31 -16.03 1.26
CA ILE A 72 -14.07 -14.78 1.17
C ILE A 72 -15.42 -15.02 0.47
N LYS A 73 -15.43 -15.73 -0.67
CA LYS A 73 -16.67 -16.09 -1.38
C LYS A 73 -17.62 -16.88 -0.49
N MET A 74 -17.10 -17.85 0.26
CA MET A 74 -17.92 -18.65 1.20
C MET A 74 -18.48 -17.78 2.32
N GLY A 75 -17.72 -16.80 2.82
CA GLY A 75 -18.22 -15.81 3.78
C GLY A 75 -19.40 -15.00 3.25
N PHE A 76 -19.31 -14.50 2.02
CA PHE A 76 -20.42 -13.78 1.37
C PHE A 76 -21.66 -14.68 1.17
N LEU A 77 -21.48 -15.88 0.64
CA LEU A 77 -22.58 -16.83 0.43
C LEU A 77 -23.27 -17.20 1.75
N SER A 78 -22.50 -17.33 2.84
CA SER A 78 -23.06 -17.64 4.17
C SER A 78 -23.87 -16.48 4.74
N MET A 79 -23.48 -15.22 4.48
CA MET A 79 -24.26 -14.05 4.89
C MET A 79 -25.59 -13.93 4.12
N GLU A 80 -25.65 -14.42 2.89
CA GLU A 80 -26.87 -14.47 2.08
C GLU A 80 -27.72 -15.73 2.32
N GLY A 81 -27.34 -16.59 3.28
CA GLY A 81 -28.06 -17.83 3.60
C GLY A 81 -27.88 -18.96 2.58
N LEU A 82 -26.91 -18.81 1.67
CA LEU A 82 -26.56 -19.74 0.59
C LEU A 82 -25.32 -20.59 0.91
N GLY A 83 -24.83 -20.55 2.16
CA GLY A 83 -23.68 -21.33 2.62
C GLY A 83 -23.99 -22.82 2.80
N PRO A 84 -22.96 -23.70 2.77
CA PRO A 84 -23.14 -25.13 3.01
C PRO A 84 -23.71 -25.35 4.42
N ARG A 85 -24.71 -26.22 4.54
CA ARG A 85 -25.30 -26.62 5.83
C ARG A 85 -24.30 -27.37 6.69
#